data_AF-A0A7C4FQ11-F1
#
_entry.id   AF-A0A7C4FQ11-F1
#
_cell.length_a   1.000
_cell.length_b   1.000
_cell.length_c   1.000
_cell.angle_alpha   90.00
_cell.angle_beta   90.00
_cell.angle_gamma   90.00
#
_symmetry.space_group_name_H-M   'P 1'
#
loop_
_entity.id
_entity.type
_entity.pdbx_description
1 polymer ?
#
loop_
_entity_poly.entity_id
_entity_poly.type
_entity_poly.pdbx_seq_one_letter_code
_entity_poly.pdbx_strand_id
1 'polypeptide(L)'
;MNKNLGVTLRAVLLGLLLIPINCYWIMYTEMVWWAQFPTTMSLFFNVIFCLAVIIPINLIFRKISPKLALDQTELLVIYVMLCMASAVASHDNFQVLISMIGHPFWFDTPENEWKDTFWEYIPTWLSVRDKSILSGYYDGESSLYNMEYIKAWLRPAIP
;
A
#
# COMPACT_ATOMS: atom_id res chain seq x y z
N MET A 1 17.99 -30.76 -15.96
CA MET A 1 17.73 -29.33 -15.68
C MET A 1 16.63 -29.27 -14.63
N ASN A 2 17.00 -29.28 -13.34
CA ASN A 2 16.02 -29.24 -12.26
C ASN A 2 15.30 -27.90 -12.31
N LYS A 3 14.01 -27.91 -12.68
CA LYS A 3 13.12 -26.77 -12.48
C LYS A 3 12.96 -26.60 -10.97
N ASN A 4 13.80 -25.77 -10.36
CA ASN A 4 13.48 -25.23 -9.04
C ASN A 4 12.12 -24.53 -9.18
N LEU A 5 11.17 -24.91 -8.32
CA LEU A 5 9.86 -24.29 -8.23
C LEU A 5 10.04 -22.77 -8.25
N GLY A 6 9.36 -22.10 -9.19
CA GLY A 6 9.63 -20.69 -9.50
C GLY A 6 9.32 -19.71 -8.37
N VAL A 7 8.68 -20.17 -7.29
CA VAL A 7 8.39 -19.38 -6.09
C VAL A 7 9.05 -20.06 -4.91
N THR A 8 10.02 -19.37 -4.29
CA THR A 8 10.69 -19.84 -3.08
C THR A 8 10.25 -19.01 -1.88
N LEU A 9 10.25 -19.63 -0.70
CA LEU A 9 9.92 -18.93 0.55
C LEU A 9 10.85 -17.73 0.80
N ARG A 10 12.14 -17.84 0.44
CA ARG A 10 13.11 -16.75 0.60
C ARG A 10 12.76 -15.52 -0.24
N ALA A 11 12.33 -15.72 -1.50
CA ALA A 11 11.91 -14.62 -2.37
C ALA A 11 10.66 -13.93 -1.83
N VAL A 12 9.68 -14.72 -1.37
CA VAL A 12 8.44 -14.21 -0.78
C VAL A 12 8.72 -13.41 0.49
N LEU A 13 9.55 -13.94 1.40
CA LEU A 13 9.92 -13.23 2.63
C LEU A 13 10.66 -11.91 2.36
N LEU A 14 11.59 -11.91 1.40
CA LEU A 14 12.28 -10.69 0.98
C LEU A 14 11.30 -9.68 0.35
N GLY A 15 10.40 -10.14 -0.51
CA GLY A 15 9.33 -9.30 -1.08
C GLY A 15 8.46 -8.68 0.02
N LEU A 16 7.99 -9.49 0.98
CA LEU A 16 7.19 -9.01 2.11
C LEU A 16 7.92 -7.98 2.98
N LEU A 17 9.23 -8.14 3.17
CA LEU A 17 10.03 -7.16 3.90
C LEU A 17 10.19 -5.84 3.13
N LEU A 18 10.33 -5.91 1.79
CA LEU A 18 10.53 -4.74 0.94
C LEU A 18 9.24 -3.97 0.67
N ILE A 19 8.09 -4.64 0.70
CA ILE A 19 6.77 -4.02 0.48
C ILE A 19 6.54 -2.79 1.37
N PRO A 20 6.62 -2.84 2.72
CA PRO A 20 6.35 -1.69 3.57
C PRO A 20 7.33 -0.54 3.32
N ILE A 21 8.61 -0.85 3.05
CA ILE A 21 9.63 0.15 2.72
C ILE A 21 9.26 0.85 1.40
N ASN A 22 8.86 0.08 0.39
CA ASN A 22 8.45 0.58 -0.91
C ASN A 22 7.17 1.43 -0.80
N CYS A 23 6.15 0.97 -0.07
CA CYS A 23 4.91 1.72 0.15
C CYS A 23 5.16 3.03 0.92
N TYR A 24 6.02 3.00 1.93
CA TYR A 24 6.43 4.20 2.65
C TYR A 24 7.09 5.22 1.72
N TRP A 25 8.00 4.75 0.85
CA TRP A 25 8.66 5.62 -0.12
C TRP A 25 7.67 6.22 -1.13
N ILE A 26 6.72 5.43 -1.64
CA ILE A 26 5.64 5.91 -2.52
C ILE A 26 4.86 7.01 -1.81
N MET A 27 4.35 6.75 -0.61
CA MET A 27 3.53 7.69 0.14
C MET A 27 4.27 9.01 0.41
N TYR A 28 5.56 8.94 0.78
CA TYR A 28 6.35 10.15 1.01
C TYR A 28 6.62 10.94 -0.28
N THR A 29 6.91 10.24 -1.37
CA THR A 29 7.20 10.90 -2.66
C THR A 29 5.96 11.56 -3.25
N GLU A 30 4.80 10.90 -3.17
CA GLU A 30 3.55 11.35 -3.76
C GLU A 30 2.85 12.40 -2.88
N MET A 31 2.70 12.14 -1.57
CA MET A 31 1.86 12.97 -0.69
C MET A 31 2.63 14.05 0.07
N VAL A 32 3.91 13.83 0.38
CA VAL A 32 4.71 14.78 1.16
C VAL A 32 5.54 15.66 0.26
N TRP A 33 6.31 15.06 -0.66
CA TRP A 33 7.20 15.82 -1.53
C TRP A 33 6.52 16.38 -2.77
N TRP A 34 5.36 15.83 -3.18
CA TRP A 34 4.67 16.24 -4.41
C TRP A 34 5.58 16.29 -5.64
N ALA A 35 6.63 15.46 -5.66
CA ALA A 35 7.71 15.57 -6.63
C ALA A 35 7.43 14.75 -7.89
N GLN A 36 7.21 13.45 -7.70
CA GLN A 36 6.99 12.49 -8.78
C GLN A 36 5.96 11.46 -8.34
N PHE A 37 5.20 10.96 -9.31
CA PHE A 37 4.18 9.94 -9.09
C PHE A 37 4.64 8.61 -9.69
N PRO A 38 5.42 7.80 -8.94
CA PRO A 38 5.86 6.48 -9.41
C PRO A 38 4.72 5.62 -9.92
N THR A 39 3.54 5.77 -9.32
CA THR A 39 2.39 4.91 -9.59
C THR A 39 1.59 5.31 -10.84
N THR A 40 1.83 6.48 -11.41
CA THR A 40 1.16 6.94 -12.65
C THR A 40 2.00 6.71 -13.90
N MET A 41 3.24 6.27 -13.74
CA MET A 41 4.11 5.90 -14.86
C MET A 41 3.85 4.45 -15.30
N SER A 42 3.92 4.19 -16.60
CA SER A 42 3.73 2.84 -17.16
C SER A 42 4.72 1.81 -16.62
N LEU A 43 5.90 2.25 -16.19
CA LEU A 43 6.89 1.44 -15.51
C LEU A 43 7.14 2.03 -14.13
N PHE A 44 6.87 1.25 -13.09
CA PHE A 44 7.09 1.64 -11.70
C PHE A 44 8.58 1.81 -11.42
N PHE A 45 9.08 3.04 -11.53
CA PHE A 45 10.50 3.33 -11.38
C PHE A 45 11.02 2.95 -9.99
N ASN A 46 10.18 3.03 -8.96
CA ASN A 46 10.51 2.62 -7.60
C ASN A 46 10.87 1.13 -7.55
N VAL A 47 10.11 0.28 -8.25
CA VAL A 47 10.39 -1.17 -8.33
C VAL A 47 11.68 -1.42 -9.11
N ILE A 48 11.88 -0.70 -10.21
CA ILE A 48 13.12 -0.80 -11.01
C ILE A 48 14.33 -0.36 -10.18
N PHE A 49 14.20 0.69 -9.37
CA PHE A 49 15.24 1.13 -8.45
C PHE A 49 15.54 0.07 -7.40
N CYS A 50 14.51 -0.55 -6.79
CA CYS A 50 14.71 -1.67 -5.87
C CYS A 50 15.49 -2.82 -6.53
N LEU A 51 15.15 -3.20 -7.77
CA LEU A 51 15.91 -4.21 -8.50
C LEU A 51 17.34 -3.76 -8.80
N ALA A 52 17.54 -2.50 -9.18
CA ALA A 52 18.86 -1.94 -9.44
C ALA A 52 19.77 -1.97 -8.20
N VAL A 53 19.20 -1.94 -6.99
CA VAL A 53 19.93 -2.12 -5.73
C VAL A 53 20.13 -3.60 -5.39
N ILE A 54 19.10 -4.43 -5.56
CA ILE A 54 19.15 -5.86 -5.21
C ILE A 54 20.11 -6.64 -6.11
N ILE A 55 20.17 -6.33 -7.40
CA ILE A 55 21.00 -7.08 -8.36
C ILE A 55 22.50 -7.00 -8.02
N PRO A 56 23.12 -5.81 -7.80
CA PRO A 56 24.51 -5.72 -7.36
C PRO A 56 24.78 -6.43 -6.03
N ILE A 57 23.87 -6.30 -5.07
CA ILE A 57 23.97 -6.99 -3.77
C ILE A 57 23.96 -8.51 -3.99
N ASN A 58 23.08 -9.00 -4.85
CA ASN A 58 22.99 -10.41 -5.21
C ASN A 58 24.28 -10.92 -5.88
N LEU A 59 24.91 -10.13 -6.76
CA LEU A 59 26.18 -10.48 -7.39
C LEU A 59 27.31 -10.59 -6.36
N ILE A 60 27.33 -9.74 -5.34
CA ILE A 60 28.28 -9.82 -4.23
C ILE A 60 28.05 -11.12 -3.44
N PHE A 61 26.79 -11.42 -3.07
CA PHE A 61 26.48 -12.65 -2.35
C PHE A 61 26.84 -13.90 -3.15
N ARG A 62 26.68 -13.88 -4.47
CA ARG A 62 27.07 -14.98 -5.35
C ARG A 62 28.58 -15.27 -5.32
N LYS A 63 29.42 -14.26 -5.09
CA LYS A 63 30.87 -14.43 -4.90
C LYS A 63 31.22 -15.04 -3.54
N ILE A 64 30.43 -14.76 -2.50
CA ILE A 64 30.68 -15.26 -1.14
C ILE A 64 30.13 -16.68 -0.98
N SER A 65 28.89 -16.92 -1.40
CA SER A 65 28.24 -18.23 -1.34
C SER A 65 27.12 -18.32 -2.38
N PRO A 66 27.25 -19.21 -3.38
CA PRO A 66 26.20 -19.45 -4.37
C PRO A 66 24.86 -19.88 -3.76
N LYS A 67 24.86 -20.42 -2.54
CA LYS A 67 23.63 -20.81 -1.82
C LYS A 67 22.81 -19.62 -1.33
N LEU A 68 23.45 -18.48 -1.05
CA LEU A 68 22.79 -17.25 -0.60
C LEU A 68 22.32 -16.37 -1.77
N ALA A 69 22.82 -16.62 -2.98
CA ALA A 69 22.42 -15.89 -4.16
C ALA A 69 20.97 -16.22 -4.56
N LEU A 70 20.25 -15.17 -4.95
CA LEU A 70 18.94 -15.23 -5.57
C LEU A 70 19.07 -15.63 -7.05
N ASP A 71 18.19 -16.53 -7.47
CA ASP A 71 18.02 -16.94 -8.85
C ASP A 71 17.17 -15.93 -9.63
N GLN A 72 17.22 -16.00 -10.96
CA GLN A 72 16.46 -15.12 -11.84
C GLN A 72 14.95 -15.17 -11.55
N THR A 73 14.39 -16.36 -11.30
CA THR A 73 12.97 -16.51 -11.01
C THR A 73 12.57 -15.84 -9.69
N GLU A 74 13.48 -15.77 -8.73
CA GLU A 74 13.22 -15.16 -7.41
C GLU A 74 13.23 -13.65 -7.47
N LEU A 75 14.16 -13.09 -8.25
CA LEU A 75 14.16 -11.66 -8.58
C LEU A 75 12.87 -11.28 -9.31
N LEU A 76 12.38 -12.14 -10.20
CA LEU A 76 11.10 -11.94 -10.88
C LEU A 76 9.91 -11.97 -9.90
N VAL A 77 9.91 -12.90 -8.94
CA VAL A 77 8.88 -12.95 -7.88
C VAL A 77 8.88 -11.66 -7.07
N ILE A 78 10.05 -11.19 -6.61
CA ILE A 78 10.17 -9.93 -5.87
C ILE A 78 9.66 -8.76 -6.72
N TYR A 79 10.03 -8.71 -8.00
CA TYR A 79 9.55 -7.69 -8.93
C TYR A 79 8.03 -7.65 -9.02
N VAL A 80 7.38 -8.81 -9.25
CA VAL A 80 5.91 -8.88 -9.35
C VAL A 80 5.26 -8.47 -8.04
N MET A 81 5.77 -8.94 -6.89
CA MET A 81 5.25 -8.57 -5.57
C MET A 81 5.31 -7.06 -5.33
N LEU A 82 6.44 -6.42 -5.67
CA LEU A 82 6.61 -4.98 -5.52
C LEU A 82 5.74 -4.19 -6.50
N CYS A 83 5.56 -4.67 -7.74
CA CYS A 83 4.62 -4.05 -8.68
C CYS A 83 3.19 -4.09 -8.17
N MET A 84 2.73 -5.25 -7.67
CA MET A 84 1.39 -5.38 -7.11
C MET A 84 1.20 -4.48 -5.89
N ALA A 85 2.18 -4.46 -4.97
CA ALA A 85 2.11 -3.58 -3.81
C ALA A 85 2.09 -2.10 -4.19
N SER A 86 2.88 -1.71 -5.20
CA SER A 86 2.89 -0.32 -5.70
C SER A 86 1.55 0.07 -6.30
N ALA A 87 0.92 -0.82 -7.08
CA ALA A 87 -0.40 -0.58 -7.68
C ALA A 87 -1.51 -0.47 -6.63
N VAL A 88 -1.38 -1.14 -5.48
CA VAL A 88 -2.33 -0.99 -4.36
C VAL A 88 -2.07 0.30 -3.59
N ALA A 89 -0.81 0.60 -3.26
CA ALA A 89 -0.41 1.80 -2.51
C ALA A 89 -0.47 3.11 -3.31
N SER A 90 -0.91 3.05 -4.58
CA SER A 90 -0.94 4.18 -5.49
C SER A 90 -1.89 5.29 -5.05
N HIS A 91 -1.61 6.49 -5.53
CA HIS A 91 -2.46 7.66 -5.37
C HIS A 91 -3.92 7.36 -5.73
N ASP A 92 -4.15 6.82 -6.94
CA ASP A 92 -5.49 6.59 -7.48
C ASP A 92 -6.19 5.34 -6.93
N ASN A 93 -5.57 4.66 -5.96
CA ASN A 93 -6.16 3.52 -5.26
C ASN A 93 -6.26 3.82 -3.77
N PHE A 94 -5.33 3.33 -2.94
CA PHE A 94 -5.49 3.36 -1.49
C PHE A 94 -5.53 4.78 -0.91
N GLN A 95 -4.79 5.74 -1.49
CA GLN A 95 -4.74 7.11 -0.99
C GLN A 95 -6.05 7.87 -1.23
N VAL A 96 -6.67 7.69 -2.41
CA VAL A 96 -8.02 8.20 -2.69
C VAL A 96 -9.08 7.44 -1.89
N LEU A 97 -8.99 6.10 -1.85
CA LEU A 97 -9.96 5.25 -1.17
C LEU A 97 -10.09 5.61 0.31
N ILE A 98 -8.98 5.71 1.04
CA ILE A 98 -9.00 6.02 2.48
C ILE A 98 -9.68 7.37 2.77
N SER A 99 -9.52 8.32 1.86
CA SER A 99 -10.16 9.63 1.94
C SER A 99 -11.67 9.53 1.66
N MET A 100 -12.07 8.70 0.69
CA MET A 100 -13.47 8.56 0.28
C MET A 100 -14.37 7.80 1.25
N ILE A 101 -13.84 6.83 2.01
CA ILE A 101 -14.68 5.96 2.86
C ILE A 101 -15.33 6.64 4.07
N GLY A 102 -14.81 7.81 4.48
CA GLY A 102 -15.36 8.65 5.53
C GLY A 102 -16.01 9.94 5.04
N HIS A 103 -15.67 10.39 3.83
CA HIS A 103 -16.02 11.72 3.32
C HIS A 103 -17.54 11.98 3.23
N PRO A 104 -18.38 11.06 2.71
CA PRO A 104 -19.82 11.27 2.64
C PRO A 104 -20.53 11.37 4.00
N PHE A 105 -19.88 10.89 5.07
CA PHE A 105 -20.43 10.87 6.42
C PHE A 105 -19.93 12.04 7.27
N TRP A 106 -18.73 12.55 7.00
CA TRP A 106 -18.20 13.72 7.69
C TRP A 106 -18.84 15.02 7.19
N PHE A 107 -18.95 15.16 5.87
CA PHE A 107 -19.43 16.36 5.21
C PHE A 107 -20.92 16.29 4.86
N ASP A 108 -21.73 15.46 5.53
CA ASP A 108 -23.19 15.51 5.33
C ASP A 108 -23.74 16.83 5.90
N THR A 109 -24.40 17.61 5.05
CA THR A 109 -25.09 18.84 5.45
C THR A 109 -26.54 18.80 4.97
N PRO A 110 -27.46 19.55 5.61
CA PRO A 110 -28.83 19.63 5.13
C PRO A 110 -28.94 20.12 3.68
N GLU A 111 -27.99 20.94 3.21
CA GLU A 111 -27.99 21.52 1.87
C GLU A 111 -27.54 20.54 0.78
N ASN A 112 -26.68 19.57 1.12
CA ASN A 112 -26.21 18.58 0.15
C ASN A 112 -27.02 17.28 0.15
N GLU A 113 -27.83 17.06 1.19
CA GLU A 113 -28.73 15.91 1.34
C GLU A 113 -28.01 14.55 1.21
N TRP A 114 -26.70 14.50 1.50
CA TRP A 114 -25.89 13.30 1.29
C TRP A 114 -26.33 12.12 2.17
N LYS A 115 -26.86 12.43 3.34
CA LYS A 115 -27.40 11.44 4.26
C LYS A 115 -28.53 10.64 3.63
N ASP A 116 -29.48 11.33 3.00
CA ASP A 116 -30.66 10.70 2.43
C ASP A 116 -30.39 10.16 1.02
N THR A 117 -29.40 10.71 0.32
CA THR A 117 -29.09 10.33 -1.07
C THR A 117 -28.07 9.19 -1.18
N PHE A 118 -27.03 9.15 -0.33
CA PHE A 118 -25.87 8.26 -0.53
C PHE A 118 -25.67 7.22 0.57
N TRP A 119 -26.05 7.50 1.82
CA TRP A 119 -25.65 6.64 2.96
C TRP A 119 -26.19 5.21 2.87
N GLU A 120 -27.35 5.01 2.24
CA GLU A 120 -27.96 3.69 2.06
C GLU A 120 -27.17 2.82 1.05
N TYR A 121 -26.58 3.46 0.04
CA TYR A 121 -25.88 2.76 -1.05
C TYR A 121 -24.42 2.43 -0.74
N ILE A 122 -23.84 3.06 0.29
CA ILE A 122 -22.45 2.81 0.70
C ILE A 122 -22.42 1.65 1.69
N PRO A 123 -21.76 0.52 1.41
CA PRO A 123 -21.77 -0.62 2.33
C PRO A 123 -21.14 -0.30 3.68
N THR A 124 -21.79 -0.73 4.78
CA THR A 124 -21.29 -0.48 6.15
C THR A 124 -19.96 -1.15 6.46
N TRP A 125 -19.58 -2.19 5.71
CA TRP A 125 -18.28 -2.84 5.84
C TRP A 125 -17.15 -2.04 5.18
N LEU A 126 -17.46 -1.19 4.18
CA LEU A 126 -16.51 -0.39 3.42
C LEU A 126 -16.44 1.08 3.88
N SER A 127 -17.23 1.47 4.89
CA SER A 127 -17.34 2.87 5.33
C SER A 127 -17.06 3.06 6.81
N VAL A 128 -16.43 4.19 7.16
CA VAL A 128 -16.37 4.68 8.54
C VAL A 128 -17.42 5.78 8.69
N ARG A 129 -18.49 5.50 9.43
CA ARG A 129 -19.67 6.41 9.52
C ARG A 129 -19.74 7.24 10.81
N ASP A 130 -18.97 6.85 11.82
CA ASP A 130 -19.04 7.49 13.14
C ASP A 130 -18.26 8.81 13.14
N LYS A 131 -18.97 9.93 13.28
CA LYS A 131 -18.36 11.27 13.31
C LYS A 131 -17.36 11.45 14.45
N SER A 132 -17.52 10.76 15.57
CA SER A 132 -16.56 10.83 16.68
C SER A 132 -15.22 10.15 16.36
N ILE A 133 -15.25 9.15 15.47
CA ILE A 133 -14.05 8.50 14.94
C ILE A 133 -13.45 9.34 13.81
N LEU A 134 -14.30 9.90 12.95
CA LEU A 134 -13.88 10.72 11.81
C LEU A 134 -13.27 12.06 12.25
N SER A 135 -13.69 12.64 13.37
CA SER A 135 -13.08 13.88 13.89
C SER A 135 -11.59 13.70 14.16
N GLY A 136 -11.17 12.55 14.69
CA GLY A 136 -9.75 12.25 14.88
C GLY A 136 -8.95 12.16 13.57
N TYR A 137 -9.60 11.89 12.44
CA TYR A 137 -8.99 11.87 11.11
C TYR A 137 -9.01 13.25 10.43
N TYR A 138 -10.12 13.99 10.52
CA TYR A 138 -10.31 15.27 9.84
C TYR A 138 -9.78 16.47 10.63
N ASP A 139 -10.05 16.53 11.94
CA ASP A 139 -9.64 17.65 12.79
C ASP A 139 -8.22 17.46 13.34
N GLY A 140 -7.73 16.20 13.39
CA GLY A 140 -6.42 15.86 13.92
C GLY A 140 -6.40 15.77 15.45
N GLU A 141 -5.24 16.09 16.06
CA GLU A 141 -4.98 16.05 17.51
C GLU A 141 -5.32 14.72 18.21
N SER A 142 -5.42 13.65 17.43
CA SER A 142 -5.81 12.33 17.88
C SER A 142 -4.69 11.31 17.66
N SER A 143 -4.84 10.13 18.23
CA SER A 143 -3.85 9.06 18.13
C SER A 143 -4.46 7.81 17.51
N LEU A 144 -3.89 7.36 16.38
CA LEU A 144 -4.27 6.10 15.75
C LEU A 144 -4.13 4.90 16.71
N TYR A 145 -3.32 5.00 17.76
CA TYR A 145 -3.11 3.92 18.73
C TYR A 145 -4.31 3.68 19.66
N ASN A 146 -5.39 4.45 19.55
CA ASN A 146 -6.63 4.11 20.21
C ASN A 146 -7.27 2.88 19.52
N MET A 147 -7.55 1.86 20.33
CA MET A 147 -8.16 0.61 19.88
C MET A 147 -9.49 0.82 19.14
N GLU A 148 -10.26 1.86 19.49
CA GLU A 148 -11.53 2.17 18.82
C GLU A 148 -11.31 2.62 17.38
N TYR A 149 -10.34 3.51 17.14
CA TYR A 149 -9.98 3.94 15.78
C TYR A 149 -9.40 2.78 14.98
N ILE A 150 -8.51 1.98 15.57
CA ILE A 150 -7.94 0.79 14.91
C ILE A 150 -9.07 -0.13 14.44
N LYS A 151 -10.04 -0.46 15.30
CA LYS A 151 -11.17 -1.32 14.94
C LYS A 151 -12.03 -0.72 13.83
N ALA A 152 -12.31 0.58 13.90
CA ALA A 152 -13.13 1.26 12.92
C ALA A 152 -12.49 1.26 11.52
N TRP A 153 -11.18 1.51 11.44
CA TRP A 153 -10.44 1.58 10.18
C TRP A 153 -9.94 0.21 9.67
N LEU A 154 -9.80 -0.80 10.52
CA LEU A 154 -9.50 -2.17 10.09
C LEU A 154 -10.65 -2.81 9.33
N ARG A 155 -11.89 -2.49 9.70
CA ARG A 155 -13.09 -3.06 9.08
C ARG A 155 -13.16 -2.83 7.55
N PRO A 156 -12.94 -1.61 7.02
CA PRO A 156 -12.87 -1.39 5.57
C PRO A 156 -11.54 -1.86 4.95
N ALA A 157 -10.48 -2.04 5.75
CA ALA A 157 -9.17 -2.48 5.24
C ALA A 157 -9.09 -3.98 4.95
N ILE A 158 -9.94 -4.80 5.57
CA ILE A 158 -9.99 -6.25 5.39
C ILE A 158 -11.34 -6.59 4.73
N PRO A 159 -11.38 -6.91 3.43
CA PRO A 159 -12.62 -7.35 2.77
C PRO A 159 -13.12 -8.69 3.29
#